data_AF-A0A4W6C283-F1
#
_entry.id   AF-A0A4W6C283-F1
#
_cell.length_a   1.000
_cell.length_b   1.000
_cell.length_c   1.000
_cell.angle_alpha   90.00
_cell.angle_beta   90.00
_cell.angle_gamma   90.00
#
_symmetry.space_group_name_H-M   'P 1'
#
loop_
_entity.id
_entity.type
_entity.pdbx_description
1 polymer ?
#
loop_
_entity_poly.entity_id
_entity_poly.type
_entity_poly.pdbx_seq_one_letter_code
_entity_poly.pdbx_strand_id
1 'polypeptide(L)'
;MKKASGCCVQCSHGRCPTAYHPTCAQAAGVLMQPDEWPFVVHVTCCRHKAAMHELTVGQKVICKHKNGRYYQCDVVQLSKETFYEVNFDDGSFSDNLFPEDIVVDCAQLGPPPQGEVVQVRWTDGLVYGAKFVAAHVIQMYLVEFEDGSQLTAKRDDVYSLDEELPKRVKSRLVRREIIQESKRQRVINSRYRGDYIEPVIYRAIME
;
A
#
# COMPACT_ATOMS: atom_id res chain seq x y z
N MET A 1 -11.88 -22.94 31.35
CA MET A 1 -10.43 -22.84 31.04
C MET A 1 -10.21 -21.58 30.22
N LYS A 2 -9.49 -20.57 30.74
CA LYS A 2 -9.15 -19.36 29.96
C LYS A 2 -8.08 -19.77 28.93
N LYS A 3 -8.37 -19.59 27.64
CA LYS A 3 -7.37 -19.82 26.58
C LYS A 3 -6.20 -18.87 26.82
N ALA A 4 -4.98 -19.39 26.89
CA ALA A 4 -3.79 -18.57 26.92
C ALA A 4 -3.78 -17.68 25.66
N SER A 5 -3.90 -16.37 25.84
CA SER A 5 -3.69 -15.41 24.77
C SER A 5 -2.22 -15.49 24.34
N GLY A 6 -1.96 -15.85 23.08
CA GLY A 6 -0.60 -15.84 22.54
C GLY A 6 0.00 -14.43 22.53
N CYS A 7 1.32 -14.35 22.61
CA CYS A 7 2.05 -13.09 22.46
C CYS A 7 2.26 -12.77 20.97
N CYS A 8 2.05 -11.51 20.59
CA CYS A 8 2.36 -11.01 19.25
C CYS A 8 3.59 -10.11 19.29
N VAL A 9 4.38 -10.12 18.22
CA VAL A 9 5.44 -9.14 17.96
C VAL A 9 4.95 -8.13 16.94
N GLN A 10 5.17 -6.84 17.21
CA GLN A 10 4.84 -5.77 16.26
C GLN A 10 6.03 -5.40 15.40
N CYS A 11 5.76 -4.87 14.21
CA CYS A 11 6.80 -4.31 13.37
C CYS A 11 7.43 -3.08 14.03
N SER A 12 8.76 -3.05 14.07
CA SER A 12 9.56 -2.02 14.74
C SER A 12 9.69 -0.72 13.94
N HIS A 13 9.26 -0.69 12.68
CA HIS A 13 9.31 0.52 11.85
C HIS A 13 8.14 1.46 12.19
N GLY A 14 8.47 2.58 12.84
CA GLY A 14 7.51 3.66 13.14
C GLY A 14 6.32 3.20 13.98
N ARG A 15 5.12 3.70 13.66
CA ARG A 15 3.85 3.29 14.28
C ARG A 15 3.10 2.27 13.42
N CYS A 16 3.81 1.27 12.88
CA CYS A 16 3.18 0.27 12.04
C CYS A 16 2.25 -0.64 12.87
N PRO A 17 0.95 -0.76 12.52
CA PRO A 17 0.02 -1.60 13.28
C PRO A 17 0.19 -3.11 13.01
N THR A 18 1.14 -3.49 12.13
CA THR A 18 1.33 -4.90 11.75
C THR A 18 1.92 -5.70 12.91
N ALA A 19 1.23 -6.77 13.28
CA ALA A 19 1.62 -7.66 14.36
C ALA A 19 1.52 -9.12 13.90
N TYR A 20 2.40 -9.95 14.43
CA TYR A 20 2.52 -11.35 14.05
C TYR A 20 2.73 -12.23 15.27
N HIS A 21 2.29 -13.49 15.23
CA HIS A 21 2.83 -14.49 16.14
C HIS A 21 4.29 -14.79 15.74
N PRO A 22 5.25 -14.89 16.69
CA PRO A 22 6.66 -15.08 16.36
C PRO A 22 6.92 -16.27 15.43
N THR A 23 6.34 -17.43 15.72
CA THR A 23 6.50 -18.64 14.90
C THR A 23 5.88 -18.50 13.51
N CYS A 24 4.70 -17.88 13.40
CA CYS A 24 4.07 -17.62 12.10
C CYS A 24 4.86 -16.62 11.27
N ALA A 25 5.45 -15.59 11.89
CA ALA A 25 6.27 -14.63 11.21
C ALA A 25 7.58 -15.24 10.71
N GLN A 26 8.23 -16.10 11.51
CA GLN A 26 9.39 -16.87 11.07
C GLN A 26 9.06 -17.76 9.86
N ALA A 27 7.94 -18.49 9.93
CA ALA A 27 7.49 -19.35 8.83
C ALA A 27 7.10 -18.55 7.56
N ALA A 28 6.61 -17.33 7.74
CA ALA A 28 6.28 -16.41 6.65
C ALA A 28 7.50 -15.58 6.16
N GLY A 29 8.71 -15.83 6.65
CA GLY A 29 9.92 -15.13 6.19
C GLY A 29 9.98 -13.65 6.57
N VAL A 30 9.24 -13.23 7.60
CA VAL A 30 9.34 -11.89 8.20
C VAL A 30 10.75 -11.71 8.73
N LEU A 31 11.39 -10.59 8.38
CA LEU A 31 12.77 -10.34 8.77
C LEU A 31 12.80 -10.00 10.27
N MET A 32 13.41 -10.87 11.07
CA MET A 32 13.68 -10.65 12.48
C MET A 32 15.19 -10.61 12.68
N GLN A 33 15.69 -9.49 13.16
CA GLN A 33 17.11 -9.32 13.47
C GLN A 33 17.26 -9.12 14.98
N PRO A 34 18.22 -9.79 15.63
CA PRO A 34 18.59 -9.42 16.99
C PRO A 34 19.12 -7.98 16.99
N ASP A 35 18.74 -7.20 17.98
CA ASP A 35 19.10 -5.79 18.10
C ASP A 35 19.47 -5.47 19.56
N GLU A 36 20.03 -4.28 19.82
CA GLU A 36 20.53 -3.91 21.13
C GLU A 36 19.41 -3.65 22.14
N TRP A 37 19.68 -3.98 23.40
CA TRP A 37 18.76 -3.73 24.51
C TRP A 37 18.36 -2.24 24.55
N PRO A 38 17.07 -1.88 24.70
CA PRO A 38 15.94 -2.67 25.18
C PRO A 38 15.13 -3.42 24.09
N PHE A 39 15.42 -3.22 22.80
CA PHE A 39 14.70 -3.88 21.71
C PHE A 39 15.46 -5.12 21.27
N VAL A 40 15.30 -6.22 22.02
CA VAL A 40 16.06 -7.47 21.80
C VAL A 40 15.86 -8.06 20.39
N VAL A 41 14.76 -7.74 19.72
CA VAL A 41 14.46 -8.19 18.36
C VAL A 41 13.82 -7.06 17.54
N HIS A 42 14.46 -6.68 16.45
CA HIS A 42 13.94 -5.77 15.44
C HIS A 42 13.15 -6.57 14.38
N VAL A 43 11.85 -6.33 14.30
CA VAL A 43 10.94 -7.05 13.38
C VAL A 43 10.53 -6.12 12.24
N THR A 44 10.85 -6.52 11.01
CA THR A 44 10.50 -5.76 9.81
C THR A 44 9.43 -6.52 9.03
N CYS A 45 8.22 -5.95 8.95
CA CYS A 45 7.12 -6.54 8.21
C CYS A 45 7.42 -6.58 6.71
N CYS A 46 6.70 -7.42 5.96
CA CYS A 46 6.90 -7.53 4.50
C CYS A 46 6.78 -6.18 3.78
N ARG A 47 5.87 -5.30 4.23
CA ARG A 47 5.72 -3.93 3.69
C ARG A 47 7.00 -3.11 3.82
N HIS A 48 7.70 -3.19 4.95
CA HIS A 48 8.93 -2.42 5.16
C HIS A 48 10.19 -3.12 4.62
N LYS A 49 10.17 -4.45 4.53
CA LYS A 49 11.23 -5.21 3.86
C LYS A 49 11.31 -4.88 2.36
N ALA A 50 10.15 -4.69 1.75
CA ALA A 50 10.01 -4.21 0.38
C ALA A 50 10.68 -2.86 0.17
N ALA A 51 10.36 -1.89 1.03
CA ALA A 51 10.84 -0.52 0.94
C ALA A 51 12.37 -0.39 1.01
N MET A 52 13.09 -1.41 1.50
CA MET A 52 14.57 -1.45 1.49
C MET A 52 15.19 -1.69 0.12
N HIS A 53 14.43 -2.20 -0.85
CA HIS A 53 14.95 -2.37 -2.22
C HIS A 53 14.61 -1.13 -3.04
N GLU A 54 15.63 -0.35 -3.37
CA GLU A 54 15.54 0.76 -4.32
C GLU A 54 15.18 0.21 -5.70
N LEU A 55 14.22 0.85 -6.36
CA LEU A 55 13.79 0.47 -7.71
C LEU A 55 14.57 1.30 -8.73
N THR A 56 14.95 0.69 -9.84
CA THR A 56 15.66 1.36 -10.93
C THR A 56 14.72 1.75 -12.06
N VAL A 57 15.07 2.78 -12.82
CA VAL A 57 14.36 3.14 -14.06
C VAL A 57 14.41 1.97 -15.05
N GLY A 58 13.28 1.69 -15.71
CA GLY A 58 13.07 0.56 -16.61
C GLY A 58 12.69 -0.75 -15.91
N GLN A 59 12.62 -0.77 -14.58
CA GLN A 59 12.21 -1.97 -13.85
C GLN A 59 10.69 -2.19 -13.94
N LYS A 60 10.30 -3.44 -14.16
CA LYS A 60 8.90 -3.87 -14.11
C LYS A 60 8.45 -4.01 -12.66
N VAL A 61 7.40 -3.28 -12.31
CA VAL A 61 6.84 -3.21 -10.96
C VAL A 61 5.32 -3.37 -11.03
N ILE A 62 4.68 -3.46 -9.87
CA ILE A 62 3.23 -3.54 -9.70
C ILE A 62 2.79 -2.31 -8.93
N CYS A 63 1.86 -1.55 -9.51
CA CYS A 63 1.30 -0.36 -8.88
C CYS A 63 -0.23 -0.35 -9.02
N LYS A 64 -0.90 0.40 -8.13
CA LYS A 64 -2.34 0.61 -8.19
C LYS A 64 -2.65 1.62 -9.31
N HIS A 65 -3.48 1.22 -10.26
CA HIS A 65 -3.97 2.10 -11.32
C HIS A 65 -5.13 2.98 -10.82
N LYS A 66 -5.47 4.03 -11.58
CA LYS A 66 -6.57 4.98 -11.27
C LYS A 66 -7.93 4.29 -11.08
N ASN A 67 -8.13 3.13 -11.72
CA ASN A 67 -9.32 2.29 -11.56
C ASN A 67 -9.36 1.46 -10.24
N GLY A 68 -8.35 1.60 -9.38
CA GLY A 68 -8.26 0.94 -8.08
C GLY A 68 -7.78 -0.52 -8.08
N ARG A 69 -7.43 -1.09 -9.24
CA ARG A 69 -6.82 -2.41 -9.38
C ARG A 69 -5.31 -2.29 -9.55
N TYR A 70 -4.59 -3.39 -9.33
CA TYR A 70 -3.14 -3.43 -9.49
C TYR A 70 -2.77 -4.01 -10.84
N TYR A 71 -1.84 -3.36 -11.52
CA TYR A 71 -1.32 -3.78 -12.82
C TYR A 71 0.20 -3.77 -12.80
N GLN A 72 0.78 -4.51 -13.73
CA GLN A 72 2.18 -4.40 -14.03
C GLN A 72 2.43 -3.10 -14.81
N CYS A 73 3.47 -2.37 -14.42
CA CYS A 73 3.87 -1.09 -15.00
C CYS A 73 5.39 -0.98 -15.00
N ASP A 74 5.92 -0.06 -15.79
CA ASP A 74 7.35 0.20 -15.91
C ASP A 74 7.71 1.50 -15.15
N VAL A 75 8.81 1.48 -14.40
CA VAL A 75 9.33 2.70 -13.76
C VAL A 75 9.97 3.58 -14.83
N VAL A 76 9.40 4.74 -15.09
CA VAL A 76 9.92 5.68 -16.11
C VAL A 76 10.93 6.64 -15.52
N GLN A 77 10.66 7.16 -14.32
CA GLN A 77 11.52 8.17 -13.70
C GLN A 77 11.48 8.08 -12.18
N LEU A 78 12.60 8.44 -11.57
CA LEU A 78 12.75 8.63 -10.14
C LEU A 78 12.81 10.13 -9.87
N SER A 79 11.89 10.65 -9.06
CA SER A 79 11.89 12.04 -8.61
C SER A 79 12.00 12.10 -7.09
N LYS A 80 12.50 13.21 -6.56
CA LYS A 80 12.47 13.50 -5.13
C LYS A 80 11.52 14.66 -4.93
N GLU A 81 10.45 14.42 -4.18
CA GLU A 81 9.45 15.43 -3.85
C GLU A 81 9.52 15.71 -2.36
N THR A 82 9.38 16.97 -2.00
CA THR A 82 9.37 17.39 -0.59
C THR A 82 7.92 17.52 -0.15
N PHE A 83 7.57 16.87 0.95
CA PHE A 83 6.26 16.98 1.58
C PHE A 83 6.39 17.65 2.94
N TYR A 84 5.42 18.49 3.29
CA TYR A 84 5.37 19.18 4.57
C TYR A 84 4.32 18.55 5.48
N GLU A 85 4.69 18.43 6.75
CA GLU A 85 3.82 18.03 7.84
C GLU A 85 3.36 19.28 8.59
N VAL A 86 2.06 19.41 8.78
CA VAL A 86 1.47 20.52 9.53
C VAL A 86 0.37 20.04 10.46
N ASN A 87 0.19 20.76 11.56
CA ASN A 87 -0.97 20.65 12.44
C ASN A 87 -1.85 21.89 12.26
N PHE A 88 -3.07 21.71 11.80
CA PHE A 88 -4.03 22.80 11.66
C PHE A 88 -4.52 23.28 13.04
N ASP A 89 -5.02 24.51 13.08
CA ASP A 89 -5.54 25.10 14.32
C ASP A 89 -6.78 24.37 14.88
N ASP A 90 -7.49 23.60 14.05
CA ASP A 90 -8.61 22.74 14.45
C ASP A 90 -8.16 21.40 15.07
N GLY A 91 -6.85 21.15 15.14
CA GLY A 91 -6.25 19.92 15.66
C GLY A 91 -6.14 18.79 14.63
N SER A 92 -6.50 19.02 13.37
CA SER A 92 -6.26 18.07 12.29
C SER A 92 -4.78 18.08 11.87
N PHE A 93 -4.32 16.95 11.30
CA PHE A 93 -2.93 16.74 10.88
C PHE A 93 -2.89 16.38 9.40
N SER A 94 -1.89 16.91 8.69
CA SER A 94 -1.59 16.56 7.30
C SER A 94 -0.10 16.32 7.12
N ASP A 95 0.24 15.31 6.33
CA ASP A 95 1.62 14.87 6.03
C ASP A 95 1.93 14.84 4.52
N ASN A 96 1.07 15.47 3.72
CA ASN A 96 1.06 15.34 2.28
C ASN A 96 0.93 16.68 1.54
N LEU A 97 1.28 17.79 2.21
CA LEU A 97 1.30 19.12 1.60
C LEU A 97 2.55 19.32 0.75
N PHE A 98 2.39 20.00 -0.38
CA PHE A 98 3.52 20.47 -1.17
C PHE A 98 4.03 21.82 -0.66
N PRO A 99 5.31 22.17 -0.92
CA PRO A 99 5.85 23.48 -0.56
C PRO A 99 5.10 24.67 -1.18
N GLU A 100 4.44 24.44 -2.33
CA GLU A 100 3.60 25.41 -3.04
C GLU A 100 2.22 25.64 -2.40
N ASP A 101 1.77 24.72 -1.54
CA ASP A 101 0.51 24.87 -0.80
C ASP A 101 0.67 25.86 0.37
N ILE A 102 1.90 26.14 0.80
CA ILE A 102 2.16 27.18 1.79
C ILE A 102 2.13 28.55 1.10
N VAL A 103 1.35 29.48 1.64
CA VAL A 103 1.18 30.83 1.05
C VAL A 103 2.49 31.63 1.04
N VAL A 104 3.40 31.35 1.98
CA VAL A 104 4.76 31.86 1.96
C VAL A 104 5.56 31.09 0.92
N ASP A 105 6.33 31.78 0.07
CA ASP A 105 7.17 31.19 -1.00
C ASP A 105 8.31 30.30 -0.44
N CYS A 106 7.94 29.14 0.10
CA CYS A 106 8.86 28.14 0.65
C CYS A 106 9.71 27.49 -0.44
N ALA A 107 9.27 27.54 -1.72
CA ALA A 107 10.05 27.08 -2.86
C ALA A 107 11.36 27.87 -3.05
N GLN A 108 11.38 29.15 -2.65
CA GLN A 108 12.56 30.02 -2.76
C GLN A 108 13.27 30.20 -1.41
N LEU A 109 12.51 30.27 -0.32
CA LEU A 109 13.04 30.55 1.03
C LEU A 109 13.42 29.27 1.80
N GLY A 110 13.03 28.09 1.32
CA GLY A 110 13.19 26.83 2.03
C GLY A 110 12.07 26.55 3.03
N PRO A 111 12.13 25.40 3.73
CA PRO A 111 11.10 25.00 4.68
C PRO A 111 11.05 25.93 5.91
N PRO A 112 9.85 26.27 6.41
CA PRO A 112 9.70 27.02 7.65
C PRO A 112 10.36 26.32 8.85
N PRO A 113 10.84 27.03 9.87
CA PRO A 113 11.21 26.44 11.15
C PRO A 113 10.06 25.67 11.82
N GLN A 114 10.43 24.59 12.51
CA GLN A 114 9.50 23.76 13.28
C GLN A 114 8.74 24.60 14.32
N GLY A 115 7.42 24.48 14.31
CA GLY A 115 6.51 25.19 15.21
C GLY A 115 6.04 26.56 14.71
N GLU A 116 6.54 27.02 13.55
CA GLU A 116 6.09 28.29 12.97
C GLU A 116 4.64 28.21 12.49
N VAL A 117 3.90 29.30 12.70
CA VAL A 117 2.53 29.46 12.21
C VAL A 117 2.57 29.83 10.74
N VAL A 118 2.04 28.94 9.91
CA VAL A 118 1.97 29.06 8.46
C VAL A 118 0.53 29.12 7.98
N GLN A 119 0.32 29.69 6.81
CA GLN A 119 -0.95 29.69 6.11
C GLN A 119 -0.89 28.69 4.97
N VAL A 120 -1.82 27.74 4.97
CA VAL A 120 -1.91 26.66 3.98
C VAL A 120 -3.11 26.91 3.07
N ARG A 121 -2.90 26.92 1.76
CA ARG A 121 -3.98 26.87 0.77
C ARG A 121 -4.39 25.41 0.60
N TRP A 122 -5.64 25.11 0.92
CA TRP A 122 -6.15 23.75 0.86
C TRP A 122 -6.84 23.45 -0.48
N THR A 123 -7.24 22.19 -0.71
CA THR A 123 -7.83 21.71 -1.97
C THR A 123 -9.19 22.30 -2.29
N ASP A 124 -9.85 22.91 -1.30
CA ASP A 124 -11.09 23.68 -1.46
C ASP A 124 -10.84 25.13 -1.93
N GLY A 125 -9.57 25.53 -2.05
CA GLY A 125 -9.15 26.88 -2.42
C GLY A 125 -9.17 27.89 -1.26
N LEU A 126 -9.51 27.45 -0.04
CA LEU A 126 -9.50 28.30 1.16
C LEU A 126 -8.13 28.25 1.85
N VAL A 127 -7.87 29.26 2.68
CA VAL A 127 -6.63 29.38 3.43
C VAL A 127 -6.88 29.09 4.90
N TYR A 128 -6.09 28.18 5.46
CA TYR A 128 -6.18 27.75 6.85
C TYR A 128 -4.89 28.03 7.60
N GLY A 129 -5.02 28.39 8.88
CA GLY A 129 -3.90 28.49 9.80
C GLY A 129 -3.43 27.10 10.24
N ALA A 130 -2.12 26.89 10.18
CA ALA A 130 -1.50 25.66 10.65
C ALA A 130 -0.13 25.94 11.27
N LYS A 131 0.41 24.98 11.99
CA LYS A 131 1.77 24.99 12.54
C LYS A 131 2.61 23.97 11.80
N PHE A 132 3.75 24.43 11.28
CA PHE A 132 4.70 23.57 10.59
C PHE A 132 5.35 22.58 11.58
N VAL A 133 5.43 21.31 11.21
CA VAL A 133 5.98 20.24 12.05
C VAL A 133 7.32 19.77 11.49
N ALA A 134 7.36 19.36 10.23
CA ALA A 134 8.56 18.83 9.60
C ALA A 134 8.45 18.88 8.07
N ALA A 135 9.60 18.79 7.39
CA ALA A 135 9.69 18.57 5.96
C ALA A 135 10.34 17.20 5.70
N HIS A 136 9.71 16.39 4.86
CA HIS A 136 10.22 15.08 4.45
C HIS A 136 10.49 15.06 2.96
N VAL A 137 11.72 14.75 2.58
CA VAL A 137 12.07 14.50 1.18
C VAL A 137 11.80 13.03 0.89
N ILE A 138 10.75 12.76 0.10
CA ILE A 138 10.32 11.41 -0.26
C ILE A 138 10.70 11.12 -1.71
N GLN A 139 11.29 9.95 -1.93
CA GLN A 139 11.54 9.46 -3.28
C GLN A 139 10.24 8.93 -3.90
N MET A 140 9.90 9.49 -5.04
CA MET A 140 8.71 9.20 -5.82
C MET A 140 9.08 8.46 -7.11
N TYR A 141 8.18 7.59 -7.54
CA TYR A 141 8.36 6.74 -8.71
C TYR A 141 7.27 7.10 -9.72
N LEU A 142 7.68 7.65 -10.86
CA LEU A 142 6.80 7.81 -12.01
C LEU A 142 6.71 6.45 -12.71
N VAL A 143 5.52 5.87 -12.70
CA VAL A 143 5.24 4.59 -13.36
C VAL A 143 4.34 4.81 -14.57
N GLU A 144 4.61 4.05 -15.63
CA GLU A 144 3.80 4.01 -16.84
C GLU A 144 3.15 2.64 -17.01
N PHE A 145 1.83 2.66 -17.22
CA PHE A 145 1.01 1.48 -17.43
C PHE A 145 0.94 1.10 -18.92
N GLU A 146 0.50 -0.12 -19.23
CA GLU A 146 0.38 -0.59 -20.63
C GLU A 146 -0.56 0.26 -21.50
N ASP A 147 -1.49 1.01 -20.89
CA ASP A 147 -2.38 1.94 -21.59
C ASP A 147 -1.75 3.31 -21.88
N GLY A 148 -0.46 3.49 -21.56
CA GLY A 148 0.28 4.74 -21.68
C GLY A 148 -0.05 5.76 -20.59
N SER A 149 -0.92 5.41 -19.62
CA SER A 149 -1.20 6.28 -18.50
C SER A 149 0.00 6.31 -17.55
N GLN A 150 0.26 7.49 -16.98
CA GLN A 150 1.31 7.68 -16.00
C GLN A 150 0.74 8.03 -14.62
N LEU A 151 1.43 7.59 -13.58
CA LEU A 151 1.10 7.87 -12.19
C LEU A 151 2.37 8.01 -11.36
N THR A 152 2.40 9.00 -10.47
CA THR A 152 3.45 9.16 -9.47
C THR A 152 3.04 8.44 -8.18
N ALA A 153 3.88 7.55 -7.66
CA ALA A 153 3.62 6.77 -6.46
C ALA A 153 4.80 6.78 -5.48
N LYS A 154 4.49 6.64 -4.18
CA LYS A 154 5.48 6.47 -3.11
C LYS A 154 6.05 5.05 -3.13
N ARG A 155 7.24 4.84 -2.54
CA ARG A 155 7.87 3.51 -2.45
C ARG A 155 6.93 2.45 -1.85
N ASP A 156 6.09 2.83 -0.89
CA ASP A 156 5.15 1.94 -0.19
C ASP A 156 4.03 1.39 -1.08
N ASP A 157 3.71 2.06 -2.18
CA ASP A 157 2.62 1.70 -3.10
C ASP A 157 3.12 0.98 -4.36
N VAL A 158 4.43 0.85 -4.51
CA VAL A 158 5.09 0.18 -5.64
C VAL A 158 5.72 -1.13 -5.17
N TYR A 159 5.39 -2.23 -5.84
CA TYR A 159 5.86 -3.56 -5.48
C TYR A 159 6.71 -4.15 -6.61
N SER A 160 7.83 -4.82 -6.30
CA SER A 160 8.56 -5.56 -7.33
C SER A 160 7.87 -6.88 -7.67
N LEU A 161 8.13 -7.42 -8.87
CA LEU A 161 7.57 -8.71 -9.30
C LEU A 161 8.02 -9.89 -8.43
N ASP A 162 9.24 -9.81 -7.89
CA ASP A 162 9.84 -10.88 -7.07
C ASP A 162 9.44 -10.79 -5.59
N GLU A 163 8.66 -9.77 -5.21
CA GLU A 163 8.28 -9.55 -3.81
C GLU A 163 6.97 -10.24 -3.45
N GLU A 164 6.86 -10.67 -2.20
CA GLU A 164 5.61 -11.19 -1.67
C GLU A 164 4.55 -10.09 -1.51
N LEU A 165 3.69 -9.98 -2.52
CA LEU A 165 2.58 -9.02 -2.50
C LEU A 165 1.63 -9.25 -1.30
N PRO A 166 1.17 -8.17 -0.62
CA PRO A 166 0.14 -8.27 0.41
C PRO A 166 -1.14 -8.94 -0.11
N LYS A 167 -1.87 -9.65 0.76
CA LYS A 167 -3.12 -10.35 0.37
C LYS A 167 -4.13 -9.45 -0.34
N ARG A 168 -4.22 -8.17 0.06
CA ARG A 168 -5.09 -7.15 -0.55
C ARG A 168 -4.67 -6.77 -1.97
N VAL A 169 -3.37 -6.83 -2.26
CA VAL A 169 -2.79 -6.57 -3.58
C VAL A 169 -3.00 -7.78 -4.46
N LYS A 170 -2.65 -8.98 -3.97
CA LYS A 170 -2.83 -10.26 -4.70
C LYS A 170 -4.27 -10.49 -5.17
N SER A 171 -5.26 -10.15 -4.36
CA SER A 171 -6.68 -10.35 -4.71
C SER A 171 -7.21 -9.38 -5.76
N ARG A 172 -6.54 -8.24 -5.98
CA ARG A 172 -6.92 -7.19 -6.93
C ARG A 172 -5.91 -6.99 -8.05
N LEU A 173 -4.91 -7.87 -8.12
CA LEU A 173 -3.91 -7.89 -9.18
C LEU A 173 -4.55 -8.45 -10.45
N VAL A 174 -4.53 -7.65 -11.50
CA VAL A 174 -4.89 -8.12 -12.84
C VAL A 174 -3.67 -8.84 -13.39
N ARG A 175 -3.74 -10.17 -13.40
CA ARG A 175 -2.72 -10.99 -14.05
C ARG A 175 -2.91 -10.86 -15.56
N ARG A 176 -1.80 -10.74 -16.30
CA ARG A 176 -1.78 -11.09 -17.72
C ARG A 176 -2.04 -12.60 -17.80
N GLU A 177 -3.30 -12.99 -17.85
CA GLU A 177 -3.64 -14.37 -18.20
C GLU A 177 -3.28 -14.55 -19.69
N ILE A 178 -2.19 -15.27 -19.95
CA ILE A 178 -2.23 -16.24 -21.05
C ILE A 178 -3.47 -17.06 -20.72
N ILE A 179 -4.51 -16.95 -21.56
CA ILE A 179 -5.75 -17.70 -21.43
C ILE A 179 -5.38 -19.18 -21.55
N GLN A 180 -5.04 -19.82 -20.44
CA GLN A 180 -5.28 -21.23 -20.25
C GLN A 180 -6.62 -21.29 -19.52
N GLU A 181 -7.68 -21.47 -20.30
CA GLU A 181 -9.03 -21.78 -19.81
C GLU A 181 -9.03 -23.11 -19.03
N SER A 182 -8.38 -23.16 -17.88
CA SER A 182 -8.69 -24.14 -16.84
C SER A 182 -9.89 -23.58 -16.10
N LYS A 183 -11.07 -23.66 -16.72
CA LYS A 183 -12.34 -23.44 -16.02
C LYS A 183 -12.34 -24.39 -14.83
N ARG A 184 -12.17 -23.86 -13.61
CA ARG A 184 -12.36 -24.63 -12.38
C ARG A 184 -13.76 -25.22 -12.45
N GLN A 185 -13.83 -26.54 -12.60
CA GLN A 185 -15.09 -27.28 -12.57
C GLN A 185 -15.76 -26.98 -11.23
N ARG A 186 -16.91 -26.31 -11.25
CA ARG A 186 -17.66 -26.02 -10.04
C ARG A 186 -18.15 -27.36 -9.48
N VAL A 187 -17.53 -27.84 -8.41
CA VAL A 187 -18.00 -29.03 -7.71
C VAL A 187 -19.27 -28.63 -6.95
N ILE A 188 -20.38 -29.30 -7.25
CA ILE A 188 -21.65 -29.11 -6.55
C ILE A 188 -21.42 -29.37 -5.05
N ASN A 189 -21.84 -28.41 -4.24
CA ASN A 189 -21.83 -28.50 -2.79
C ASN A 189 -22.59 -29.75 -2.36
N SER A 190 -21.96 -30.63 -1.57
CA SER A 190 -22.51 -31.93 -1.16
C SER A 190 -23.88 -31.82 -0.49
N ARG A 191 -24.19 -30.64 0.08
CA ARG A 191 -25.46 -30.32 0.71
C ARG A 191 -26.66 -30.27 -0.25
N TYR A 192 -26.44 -30.08 -1.55
CA TYR A 192 -27.50 -29.91 -2.56
C TYR A 192 -27.51 -31.00 -3.63
N ARG A 193 -26.81 -32.13 -3.40
CA ARG A 193 -26.78 -33.24 -4.37
C ARG A 193 -28.14 -33.88 -4.65
N GLY A 194 -29.10 -33.75 -3.73
CA GLY A 194 -30.44 -34.34 -3.86
C GLY A 194 -31.49 -33.43 -4.51
N ASP A 195 -31.22 -32.13 -4.63
CA ASP A 195 -32.21 -31.14 -5.07
C ASP A 195 -32.07 -30.77 -6.56
N TYR A 196 -31.10 -31.38 -7.27
CA TYR A 196 -30.85 -31.10 -8.68
C TYR A 196 -31.69 -32.01 -9.57
N ILE A 197 -32.84 -31.49 -10.01
CA ILE A 197 -33.67 -32.13 -11.04
C ILE A 197 -33.08 -31.76 -12.41
N GLU A 198 -32.70 -32.77 -13.18
CA GLU A 198 -32.09 -32.63 -14.50
C GLU A 198 -33.06 -31.91 -15.47
N PRO A 199 -32.60 -30.94 -16.30
CA PRO A 199 -33.47 -30.19 -17.21
C PRO A 199 -34.18 -31.03 -18.28
N VAL A 200 -33.80 -32.31 -18.44
CA VAL A 200 -34.39 -33.22 -19.43
C VAL A 200 -35.83 -33.58 -19.08
N ILE A 201 -36.20 -33.62 -17.78
CA ILE A 201 -37.55 -33.98 -17.35
C ILE A 201 -38.56 -32.87 -17.69
N TYR A 202 -38.15 -31.60 -17.76
CA TYR A 202 -39.04 -30.49 -18.11
C TYR A 202 -39.47 -30.48 -19.59
N ARG A 203 -38.73 -31.16 -20.49
CA ARG A 203 -39.13 -31.27 -21.90
C ARG A 203 -40.19 -32.35 -22.15
N ALA A 204 -40.37 -33.31 -21.24
CA ALA A 204 -41.32 -34.41 -21.44
C ALA A 204 -42.73 -34.12 -20.87
N ILE A 205 -42.93 -32.99 -20.20
CA ILE A 205 -44.22 -32.62 -19.56
C ILE A 205 -44.98 -31.57 -20.37
N MET A 206 -44.35 -30.97 -21.38
CA MET A 206 -44.95 -29.93 -22.24
C MET A 206 -45.25 -30.42 -23.67
N GLU A 207 -45.24 -31.74 -23.91
CA GLU A 207 -45.85 -32.40 -25.08
C GLU A 207 -47.08 -33.20 -24.64
#